data_AF-A0A4S2MRZ8-F1
#
_entry.id   AF-A0A4S2MRZ8-F1
#
_cell.length_a   1.000
_cell.length_b   1.000
_cell.length_c   1.000
_cell.angle_alpha   90.00
_cell.angle_beta   90.00
_cell.angle_gamma   90.00
#
_symmetry.space_group_name_H-M   'P 1'
#
loop_
_entity.id
_entity.type
_entity.pdbx_description
1 polymer ?
#
loop_
_entity_poly.entity_id
_entity_poly.type
_entity_poly.pdbx_seq_one_letter_code
_entity_poly.pdbx_strand_id
1 'polypeptide(L)'
;MNLYGVSTLGGAAGQMFSDPRSGLSYLKVVQRYLADPSIIVHEYGHALTYHEKNWVDQTRTGAWWETVANFVADTYLTSPLCAPARTKHGKAEGMTVIDLKKVVGDAHQVIVDASANTGNYYQAWPFLTYLTNNPDNIPGLGQTAVRELFRKYKPRSNETPLHTLATVAAPTSVQSIVARYWARMAYLDINHTQAQQLWLSSRNRINYANLDSMGGGGYRVKAARQPKYLGANIIPLKGAGSIKAVVTASMQFTAILAVKGRSGVRYLEAVDGAVQATVESGEEASLVVVNTPAQLYLYDAFALSGDVTRGLDYRIQLTGATA
;
A
#
# COMPACT_ATOMS: atom_id res chain seq x y z
N MET A 1 0.30 29.25 -0.90
CA MET A 1 0.09 28.55 -2.18
C MET A 1 -0.99 29.27 -2.95
N ASN A 2 -0.72 29.62 -4.21
CA ASN A 2 -1.71 30.23 -5.11
C ASN A 2 -2.32 29.15 -6.02
N LEU A 3 -3.57 29.34 -6.45
CA LEU A 3 -4.26 28.43 -7.35
C LEU A 3 -4.76 29.20 -8.57
N TYR A 4 -4.45 28.70 -9.76
CA TYR A 4 -4.79 29.33 -11.03
C TYR A 4 -5.60 28.38 -11.91
N GLY A 5 -6.79 28.84 -12.33
CA GLY A 5 -7.58 28.15 -13.33
C GLY A 5 -7.01 28.34 -14.73
N VAL A 6 -6.80 27.25 -15.47
CA VAL A 6 -6.31 27.28 -16.87
C VAL A 6 -7.26 26.54 -17.81
N SER A 7 -7.21 26.85 -19.10
CA SER A 7 -8.07 26.19 -20.10
C SER A 7 -7.64 24.75 -20.42
N THR A 8 -6.34 24.45 -20.38
CA THR A 8 -5.78 23.11 -20.65
C THR A 8 -4.39 22.95 -20.01
N LEU A 9 -4.04 21.69 -19.71
CA LEU A 9 -2.69 21.25 -19.32
C LEU A 9 -2.23 20.08 -20.22
N GLY A 10 -2.74 20.02 -21.45
CA GLY A 10 -2.51 18.89 -22.36
C GLY A 10 -3.28 17.65 -21.90
N GLY A 11 -2.62 16.80 -21.10
CA GLY A 11 -3.19 15.56 -20.58
C GLY A 11 -3.52 15.56 -19.09
N ALA A 12 -3.07 16.55 -18.32
CA ALA A 12 -3.26 16.61 -16.87
C ALA A 12 -4.53 17.37 -16.45
N ALA A 13 -5.12 16.99 -15.32
CA ALA A 13 -6.25 17.70 -14.71
C ALA A 13 -5.80 18.87 -13.83
N GLY A 14 -4.67 18.68 -13.14
CA GLY A 14 -3.96 19.68 -12.36
C GLY A 14 -2.46 19.43 -12.45
N GLN A 15 -1.68 20.41 -12.00
CA GLN A 15 -0.23 20.25 -11.81
C GLN A 15 0.28 21.28 -10.79
N MET A 16 1.11 20.80 -9.86
CA MET A 16 1.93 21.64 -9.00
C MET A 16 3.13 22.20 -9.75
N PHE A 17 3.36 23.50 -9.58
CA PHE A 17 4.53 24.22 -10.05
C PHE A 17 5.22 24.89 -8.87
N SER A 18 6.47 25.28 -9.08
CA SER A 18 7.24 26.05 -8.11
C SER A 18 7.86 27.29 -8.74
N ASP A 19 8.02 28.33 -7.91
CA ASP A 19 8.90 29.44 -8.21
C ASP A 19 10.23 29.23 -7.48
N PRO A 20 11.32 28.91 -8.20
CA PRO A 20 12.61 28.63 -7.57
C PRO A 20 13.23 29.85 -6.87
N ARG A 21 12.78 31.07 -7.18
CA ARG A 21 13.30 32.30 -6.54
C ARG A 21 12.68 32.54 -5.17
N SER A 22 11.36 32.40 -5.06
CA SER A 22 10.64 32.61 -3.80
C SER A 22 10.54 31.34 -2.94
N GLY A 23 10.76 30.16 -3.53
CA GLY A 23 10.56 28.87 -2.86
C GLY A 23 9.09 28.53 -2.63
N LEU A 24 8.16 29.26 -3.26
CA LEU A 24 6.72 29.04 -3.13
C LEU A 24 6.23 28.05 -4.18
N SER A 25 5.31 27.17 -3.77
CA SER A 25 4.52 26.37 -4.71
C SER A 25 3.20 27.05 -5.09
N TYR A 26 2.76 26.78 -6.32
CA TYR A 26 1.46 27.20 -6.85
C TYR A 26 0.87 26.10 -7.72
N LEU A 27 -0.45 26.09 -7.88
CA LEU A 27 -1.17 25.08 -8.64
C LEU A 27 -1.74 25.70 -9.90
N LYS A 28 -1.66 24.99 -11.03
CA LYS A 28 -2.53 25.22 -12.18
C LYS A 28 -3.50 24.05 -12.28
N VAL A 29 -4.78 24.35 -12.46
CA VAL A 29 -5.83 23.33 -12.55
C VAL A 29 -6.73 23.67 -13.73
N VAL A 30 -7.05 22.69 -14.55
CA VAL A 30 -7.98 22.89 -15.66
C VAL A 30 -9.34 23.28 -15.09
N GLN A 31 -9.93 24.36 -15.60
CA GLN A 31 -11.08 25.04 -14.97
C GLN A 31 -12.22 24.10 -14.57
N ARG A 32 -12.52 23.08 -15.38
CA ARG A 32 -13.58 22.10 -15.09
C ARG A 32 -13.36 21.26 -13.82
N TYR A 33 -12.11 21.12 -13.37
CA TYR A 33 -11.73 20.37 -12.18
C TYR A 33 -11.50 21.25 -10.94
N LEU A 34 -11.69 22.57 -11.04
CA LEU A 34 -11.50 23.49 -9.92
C LEU A 34 -12.47 23.30 -8.74
N ALA A 35 -13.55 22.54 -8.95
CA ALA A 35 -14.48 22.18 -7.90
C ALA A 35 -14.30 20.73 -7.43
N ASP A 36 -13.37 19.99 -8.03
CA ASP A 36 -13.13 18.57 -7.75
C ASP A 36 -12.05 18.40 -6.66
N PRO A 37 -12.43 18.01 -5.44
CA PRO A 37 -11.48 17.83 -4.36
C PRO A 37 -10.49 16.70 -4.60
N SER A 38 -10.83 15.66 -5.39
CA SER A 38 -9.86 14.59 -5.65
C SER A 38 -8.69 15.05 -6.51
N ILE A 39 -8.87 16.12 -7.30
CA ILE A 39 -7.81 16.73 -8.11
C ILE A 39 -7.09 17.82 -7.33
N ILE A 40 -7.81 18.82 -6.82
CA ILE A 40 -7.12 19.97 -6.18
C ILE A 40 -6.36 19.55 -4.93
N VAL A 41 -6.92 18.65 -4.12
CA VAL A 41 -6.26 18.24 -2.89
C VAL A 41 -5.11 17.27 -3.16
N HIS A 42 -5.19 16.51 -4.25
CA HIS A 42 -4.05 15.76 -4.77
C HIS A 42 -2.88 16.70 -5.12
N GLU A 43 -3.14 17.75 -5.92
CA GLU A 43 -2.13 18.76 -6.25
C GLU A 43 -1.60 19.51 -5.02
N TYR A 44 -2.48 19.77 -4.04
CA TYR A 44 -2.07 20.30 -2.74
C TYR A 44 -1.11 19.35 -2.00
N GLY A 45 -1.30 18.04 -2.12
CA GLY A 45 -0.35 17.04 -1.61
C GLY A 45 1.06 17.21 -2.21
N HIS A 46 1.16 17.44 -3.52
CA HIS A 46 2.45 17.80 -4.13
C HIS A 46 3.02 19.09 -3.55
N ALA A 47 2.20 20.13 -3.39
CA ALA A 47 2.62 21.38 -2.78
C ALA A 47 3.12 21.20 -1.34
N LEU A 48 2.50 20.33 -0.54
CA LEU A 48 2.99 19.98 0.80
C LEU A 48 4.36 19.31 0.74
N THR A 49 4.50 18.29 -0.11
CA THR A 49 5.79 17.57 -0.25
C THR A 49 6.90 18.46 -0.78
N TYR A 50 6.61 19.40 -1.68
CA TYR A 50 7.59 20.35 -2.22
C TYR A 50 8.34 21.13 -1.13
N HIS A 51 7.65 21.48 -0.03
CA HIS A 51 8.26 22.20 1.09
C HIS A 51 9.15 21.31 1.96
N GLU A 52 9.14 19.99 1.77
CA GLU A 52 10.09 19.05 2.35
C GLU A 52 11.28 18.86 1.39
N LYS A 53 12.06 19.93 1.18
CA LYS A 53 13.10 20.05 0.13
C LYS A 53 14.09 18.88 0.08
N ASN A 54 14.48 18.35 1.24
CA ASN A 54 15.42 17.23 1.34
C ASN A 54 14.86 15.93 0.73
N TRP A 55 13.53 15.78 0.72
CA TRP A 55 12.82 14.66 0.15
C TRP A 55 12.60 14.85 -1.35
N VAL A 56 12.14 16.02 -1.79
CA VAL A 56 11.70 16.25 -3.19
C VAL A 56 12.85 16.38 -4.19
N ASP A 57 14.06 16.70 -3.76
CA ASP A 57 15.21 16.83 -4.67
C ASP A 57 15.95 15.50 -4.89
N GLN A 58 15.24 14.36 -4.95
CA GLN A 58 15.84 13.01 -5.01
C GLN A 58 15.03 12.08 -5.93
N THR A 59 15.72 11.27 -6.75
CA THR A 59 15.08 10.38 -7.71
C THR A 59 14.23 9.30 -7.04
N ARG A 60 14.76 8.64 -5.98
CA ARG A 60 14.11 7.48 -5.36
C ARG A 60 12.88 7.81 -4.51
N THR A 61 12.71 9.07 -4.13
CA THR A 61 11.49 9.59 -3.50
C THR A 61 10.47 10.07 -4.54
N GLY A 62 10.90 10.37 -5.77
CA GLY A 62 10.05 10.78 -6.89
C GLY A 62 8.88 9.85 -7.17
N ALA A 63 9.14 8.55 -7.10
CA ALA A 63 8.14 7.51 -7.29
C ALA A 63 7.10 7.42 -6.17
N TRP A 64 7.21 8.24 -5.12
CA TRP A 64 6.23 8.33 -4.05
C TRP A 64 5.39 9.60 -4.12
N TRP A 65 5.69 10.54 -5.03
CA TRP A 65 4.99 11.82 -5.08
C TRP A 65 3.51 11.66 -5.37
N GLU A 66 3.14 10.86 -6.37
CA GLU A 66 1.74 10.58 -6.71
C GLU A 66 1.04 9.74 -5.63
N THR A 67 1.77 8.79 -5.04
CA THR A 67 1.30 8.01 -3.90
C THR A 67 0.95 8.91 -2.71
N VAL A 68 1.80 9.88 -2.37
CA VAL A 68 1.56 10.83 -1.29
C VAL A 68 0.43 11.79 -1.66
N ALA A 69 0.38 12.28 -2.89
CA ALA A 69 -0.69 13.16 -3.36
C ALA A 69 -2.06 12.49 -3.25
N ASN A 70 -2.19 11.22 -3.67
CA ASN A 70 -3.42 10.45 -3.47
C ASN A 70 -3.73 10.14 -2.00
N PHE A 71 -2.71 9.88 -1.16
CA PHE A 71 -2.92 9.75 0.28
C PHE A 71 -3.53 11.02 0.89
N VAL A 72 -3.02 12.20 0.51
CA VAL A 72 -3.53 13.50 0.99
C VAL A 72 -4.95 13.75 0.47
N ALA A 73 -5.22 13.45 -0.80
CA ALA A 73 -6.55 13.56 -1.39
C ALA A 73 -7.56 12.64 -0.70
N ASP A 74 -7.26 11.35 -0.55
CA ASP A 74 -8.16 10.41 0.12
C ASP A 74 -8.41 10.82 1.57
N THR A 75 -7.36 11.21 2.31
CA THR A 75 -7.49 11.71 3.68
C THR A 75 -8.47 12.88 3.75
N TYR A 76 -8.38 13.85 2.83
CA TYR A 76 -9.34 14.95 2.77
C TYR A 76 -10.75 14.49 2.43
N LEU A 77 -10.91 13.52 1.54
CA LEU A 77 -12.23 13.05 1.08
C LEU A 77 -12.95 12.28 2.19
N THR A 78 -12.25 11.40 2.89
CA THR A 78 -12.86 10.32 3.69
C THR A 78 -12.60 10.43 5.18
N SER A 79 -11.52 11.10 5.60
CA SER A 79 -11.16 11.11 7.03
C SER A 79 -12.05 12.05 7.85
N PRO A 80 -12.43 11.66 9.09
CA PRO A 80 -12.99 12.58 10.08
C PRO A 80 -12.08 13.77 10.40
N LEU A 81 -10.75 13.62 10.26
CA LEU A 81 -9.78 14.69 10.47
C LEU A 81 -10.11 15.95 9.64
N CYS A 82 -10.55 15.74 8.39
CA CYS A 82 -10.87 16.83 7.47
C CYS A 82 -12.37 17.21 7.46
N ALA A 83 -13.21 16.53 8.25
CA ALA A 83 -14.64 16.82 8.31
C ALA A 83 -14.96 18.29 8.69
N PRO A 84 -14.29 18.91 9.68
CA PRO A 84 -14.54 20.32 9.99
C PRO A 84 -14.24 21.25 8.80
N ALA A 85 -13.16 20.99 8.05
CA ALA A 85 -12.80 21.77 6.88
C ALA A 85 -13.83 21.59 5.75
N ARG A 86 -14.29 20.36 5.50
CA ARG A 86 -15.35 20.08 4.52
C ARG A 86 -16.66 20.79 4.89
N THR A 87 -17.13 20.63 6.13
CA THR A 87 -18.38 21.23 6.63
C THR A 87 -18.33 22.76 6.57
N LYS A 88 -17.22 23.39 6.95
CA LYS A 88 -17.05 24.85 6.89
C LYS A 88 -17.27 25.41 5.48
N HIS A 89 -17.00 24.62 4.45
CA HIS A 89 -17.13 25.01 3.05
C HIS A 89 -18.30 24.31 2.33
N GLY A 90 -19.27 23.77 3.08
CA GLY A 90 -20.47 23.14 2.52
C GLY A 90 -20.18 21.91 1.67
N LYS A 91 -19.07 21.21 1.93
CA LYS A 91 -18.69 19.97 1.24
C LYS A 91 -19.08 18.76 2.09
N ALA A 92 -19.72 17.77 1.46
CA ALA A 92 -19.97 16.47 2.07
C ALA A 92 -18.68 15.62 2.09
N GLU A 93 -18.71 14.52 2.84
CA GLU A 93 -17.71 13.45 2.71
C GLU A 93 -17.70 12.91 1.27
N GLY A 94 -16.50 12.72 0.73
CA GLY A 94 -16.30 12.18 -0.61
C GLY A 94 -16.19 10.65 -0.61
N MET A 95 -15.91 10.09 -1.78
CA MET A 95 -15.60 8.67 -1.94
C MET A 95 -14.08 8.45 -1.91
N THR A 96 -13.64 7.34 -1.32
CA THR A 96 -12.23 6.89 -1.43
C THR A 96 -11.80 6.76 -2.89
N VAL A 97 -10.53 7.08 -3.17
CA VAL A 97 -9.91 6.96 -4.50
C VAL A 97 -9.21 5.61 -4.69
N ILE A 98 -9.50 4.63 -3.84
CA ILE A 98 -8.83 3.32 -3.89
C ILE A 98 -9.18 2.55 -5.17
N ASP A 99 -8.15 2.03 -5.83
CA ASP A 99 -8.30 1.04 -6.91
C ASP A 99 -7.97 -0.36 -6.36
N LEU A 100 -9.01 -1.09 -5.94
CA LEU A 100 -8.84 -2.43 -5.36
C LEU A 100 -8.31 -3.46 -6.35
N LYS A 101 -8.61 -3.32 -7.65
CA LYS A 101 -8.08 -4.24 -8.65
C LYS A 101 -6.59 -4.07 -8.78
N LYS A 102 -6.09 -2.83 -8.69
CA LYS A 102 -4.67 -2.56 -8.72
C LYS A 102 -3.97 -2.92 -7.42
N VAL A 103 -4.45 -2.40 -6.28
CA VAL A 103 -3.78 -2.57 -4.98
C VAL A 103 -3.78 -4.01 -4.51
N VAL A 104 -4.93 -4.69 -4.58
CA VAL A 104 -5.07 -6.07 -4.08
C VAL A 104 -4.85 -7.07 -5.22
N GLY A 105 -5.45 -6.80 -6.38
CA GLY A 105 -5.33 -7.69 -7.53
C GLY A 105 -3.90 -7.76 -8.06
N ASP A 106 -3.11 -6.69 -8.02
CA ASP A 106 -1.69 -6.69 -8.42
C ASP A 106 -0.71 -6.61 -7.24
N ALA A 107 -1.13 -7.03 -6.04
CA ALA A 107 -0.30 -6.98 -4.83
C ALA A 107 1.08 -7.66 -4.94
N HIS A 108 1.26 -8.54 -5.93
CA HIS A 108 2.53 -9.23 -6.22
C HIS A 108 3.60 -8.33 -6.85
N GLN A 109 3.25 -7.13 -7.31
CA GLN A 109 4.21 -6.15 -7.83
C GLN A 109 5.10 -5.59 -6.71
N VAL A 110 6.12 -4.81 -7.07
CA VAL A 110 6.94 -4.08 -6.08
C VAL A 110 6.04 -3.14 -5.28
N ILE A 111 6.25 -3.00 -3.97
CA ILE A 111 5.38 -2.22 -3.07
C ILE A 111 5.08 -0.81 -3.62
N VAL A 112 6.08 -0.17 -4.23
CA VAL A 112 5.93 1.03 -5.04
C VAL A 112 6.65 0.82 -6.38
N ASP A 113 5.88 0.89 -7.45
CA ASP A 113 6.29 0.68 -8.84
C ASP A 113 5.75 1.85 -9.66
N ALA A 114 6.64 2.70 -10.18
CA ALA A 114 6.28 3.84 -11.02
C ALA A 114 6.51 3.56 -12.51
N SER A 115 6.61 2.29 -12.91
CA SER A 115 6.68 1.89 -14.30
C SER A 115 5.44 2.38 -15.05
N ALA A 116 5.64 3.05 -16.18
CA ALA A 116 4.55 3.63 -16.96
C ALA A 116 3.51 2.56 -17.35
N ASN A 117 2.23 2.89 -17.15
CA ASN A 117 1.04 2.09 -17.48
C ASN A 117 0.86 0.76 -16.72
N THR A 118 1.89 0.24 -16.05
CA THR A 118 1.85 -1.09 -15.42
C THR A 118 2.09 -1.06 -13.92
N GLY A 119 2.74 -0.02 -13.40
CA GLY A 119 3.02 0.16 -11.98
C GLY A 119 1.80 0.59 -11.16
N ASN A 120 2.02 0.81 -9.86
CA ASN A 120 1.02 1.23 -8.88
C ASN A 120 1.30 2.65 -8.33
N TYR A 121 1.93 3.51 -9.14
CA TYR A 121 2.42 4.85 -8.77
C TYR A 121 1.39 5.71 -8.01
N TYR A 122 0.14 5.66 -8.46
CA TYR A 122 -0.98 6.39 -7.86
C TYR A 122 -1.69 5.56 -6.78
N GLN A 123 -1.56 4.23 -6.82
CA GLN A 123 -2.40 3.30 -6.07
C GLN A 123 -1.74 2.79 -4.78
N ALA A 124 -0.43 2.96 -4.58
CA ALA A 124 0.27 2.45 -3.40
C ALA A 124 -0.07 3.17 -2.07
N TRP A 125 -0.90 4.20 -2.10
CA TRP A 125 -1.22 5.05 -0.95
C TRP A 125 -1.85 4.34 0.26
N PRO A 126 -2.57 3.19 0.14
CA PRO A 126 -3.10 2.50 1.32
C PRO A 126 -2.02 2.06 2.30
N PHE A 127 -0.78 1.89 1.83
CA PHE A 127 0.37 1.68 2.73
C PHE A 127 0.59 2.89 3.64
N LEU A 128 0.52 4.12 3.12
CA LEU A 128 0.65 5.33 3.92
C LEU A 128 -0.51 5.50 4.91
N THR A 129 -1.72 5.11 4.51
CA THR A 129 -2.88 5.05 5.42
C THR A 129 -2.66 4.04 6.54
N TYR A 130 -2.14 2.85 6.22
CA TYR A 130 -1.79 1.85 7.23
C TYR A 130 -0.75 2.38 8.23
N LEU A 131 0.32 3.03 7.76
CA LEU A 131 1.32 3.66 8.64
C LEU A 131 0.70 4.75 9.52
N THR A 132 -0.26 5.51 8.98
CA THR A 132 -0.91 6.63 9.68
C THR A 132 -1.91 6.16 10.72
N ASN A 133 -2.72 5.17 10.37
CA ASN A 133 -3.76 4.63 11.24
C ASN A 133 -3.21 3.65 12.28
N ASN A 134 -2.07 3.02 11.97
CA ASN A 134 -1.32 2.13 12.85
C ASN A 134 -2.18 1.10 13.60
N PRO A 135 -2.99 0.28 12.90
CA PRO A 135 -3.90 -0.68 13.55
C PRO A 135 -3.16 -1.76 14.36
N ASP A 136 -1.85 -1.92 14.16
CA ASP A 136 -0.98 -2.87 14.85
C ASP A 136 -0.22 -2.26 16.04
N ASN A 137 -0.45 -0.97 16.36
CA ASN A 137 0.21 -0.25 17.44
C ASN A 137 1.75 -0.31 17.38
N ILE A 138 2.31 -0.27 16.17
CA ILE A 138 3.75 -0.31 15.95
C ILE A 138 4.38 0.99 16.46
N PRO A 139 5.40 0.93 17.34
CA PRO A 139 6.09 2.12 17.82
C PRO A 139 6.63 2.99 16.69
N GLY A 140 6.49 4.30 16.82
CA GLY A 140 6.94 5.28 15.82
C GLY A 140 5.97 5.52 14.64
N LEU A 141 4.95 4.66 14.48
CA LEU A 141 3.85 4.88 13.53
C LEU A 141 2.67 5.63 14.18
N GLY A 142 1.68 6.02 13.37
CA GLY A 142 0.52 6.82 13.80
C GLY A 142 0.35 8.10 13.00
N GLN A 143 -0.44 9.05 13.50
CA GLN A 143 -0.87 10.27 12.76
C GLN A 143 0.28 11.09 12.16
N THR A 144 1.48 11.02 12.76
CA THR A 144 2.66 11.75 12.29
C THR A 144 3.59 10.92 11.42
N ALA A 145 3.34 9.62 11.22
CA ALA A 145 4.28 8.69 10.56
C ALA A 145 4.77 9.21 9.21
N VAL A 146 3.85 9.60 8.32
CA VAL A 146 4.19 10.12 6.98
C VAL A 146 4.99 11.43 7.06
N ARG A 147 4.65 12.32 8.00
CA ARG A 147 5.42 13.54 8.26
C ARG A 147 6.84 13.21 8.74
N GLU A 148 6.98 12.24 9.63
CA GLU A 148 8.29 11.80 10.14
C GLU A 148 9.13 11.13 9.04
N LEU A 149 8.52 10.45 8.05
CA LEU A 149 9.24 9.98 6.87
C LEU A 149 9.92 11.14 6.13
N PHE A 150 9.26 12.28 5.97
CA PHE A 150 9.87 13.44 5.33
C PHE A 150 10.92 14.11 6.21
N ARG A 151 10.57 14.34 7.49
CA ARG A 151 11.40 15.09 8.44
C ARG A 151 12.69 14.38 8.83
N LYS A 152 12.67 13.04 8.89
CA LYS A 152 13.84 12.22 9.22
C LYS A 152 14.58 11.71 7.99
N TYR A 153 14.12 12.05 6.79
CA TYR A 153 14.81 11.69 5.57
C TYR A 153 16.21 12.31 5.54
N LYS A 154 17.22 11.48 5.31
CA LYS A 154 18.60 11.91 5.33
C LYS A 154 18.88 12.79 4.10
N PRO A 155 19.29 14.06 4.27
CA PRO A 155 19.57 14.94 3.14
C PRO A 155 20.60 14.32 2.19
N ARG A 156 20.29 14.33 0.89
CA ARG A 156 21.17 13.84 -0.19
C ARG A 156 21.53 12.34 -0.10
N SER A 157 20.76 11.52 0.63
CA SER A 157 20.99 10.07 0.68
C SER A 157 20.53 9.34 -0.58
N ASN A 158 19.58 9.93 -1.32
CA ASN A 158 18.83 9.29 -2.40
C ASN A 158 18.31 7.89 -1.98
N GLU A 159 17.94 7.72 -0.71
CA GLU A 159 17.33 6.52 -0.18
C GLU A 159 15.87 6.41 -0.62
N THR A 160 15.28 5.22 -0.51
CA THR A 160 13.82 5.11 -0.63
C THR A 160 13.16 5.50 0.70
N PRO A 161 11.89 5.92 0.68
CA PRO A 161 11.06 6.14 1.89
C PRO A 161 11.08 4.97 2.89
N LEU A 162 11.31 3.75 2.40
CA LEU A 162 11.41 2.55 3.23
C LEU A 162 12.64 2.60 4.15
N HIS A 163 13.76 3.20 3.74
CA HIS A 163 14.94 3.33 4.59
C HIS A 163 14.69 4.31 5.74
N THR A 164 13.99 5.40 5.47
CA THR A 164 13.58 6.31 6.55
C THR A 164 12.56 5.66 7.47
N LEU A 165 11.65 4.84 6.94
CA LEU A 165 10.73 4.04 7.74
C LEU A 165 11.47 3.11 8.72
N ALA A 166 12.59 2.51 8.31
CA ALA A 166 13.41 1.66 9.19
C ALA A 166 13.94 2.43 10.41
N THR A 167 14.22 3.73 10.25
CA THR A 167 14.62 4.62 11.35
C THR A 167 13.41 5.08 12.18
N VAL A 168 12.30 5.41 11.53
CA VAL A 168 11.08 5.92 12.20
C VAL A 168 10.43 4.87 13.08
N ALA A 169 10.34 3.63 12.61
CA ALA A 169 9.59 2.56 13.26
C ALA A 169 10.47 1.57 14.05
N ALA A 170 11.75 1.88 14.21
CA ALA A 170 12.67 1.07 15.02
C ALA A 170 12.10 0.83 16.43
N PRO A 171 12.23 -0.39 16.98
CA PRO A 171 13.01 -1.52 16.48
C PRO A 171 12.28 -2.43 15.47
N THR A 172 11.05 -2.09 15.06
CA THR A 172 10.28 -2.92 14.13
C THR A 172 10.86 -2.82 12.73
N SER A 173 11.17 -3.97 12.11
CA SER A 173 11.70 -4.00 10.74
C SER A 173 10.65 -3.57 9.71
N VAL A 174 11.10 -2.97 8.61
CA VAL A 174 10.21 -2.59 7.49
C VAL A 174 9.55 -3.82 6.87
N GLN A 175 10.27 -4.93 6.79
CA GLN A 175 9.78 -6.21 6.33
C GLN A 175 8.58 -6.66 7.16
N SER A 176 8.67 -6.58 8.48
CA SER A 176 7.56 -6.90 9.39
C SER A 176 6.39 -5.95 9.22
N ILE A 177 6.64 -4.65 9.07
CA ILE A 177 5.60 -3.63 8.84
C ILE A 177 4.86 -3.91 7.53
N VAL A 178 5.58 -4.18 6.45
CA VAL A 178 4.99 -4.49 5.14
C VAL A 178 4.23 -5.83 5.17
N ALA A 179 4.76 -6.84 5.86
CA ALA A 179 4.07 -8.12 6.02
C ALA A 179 2.73 -7.95 6.75
N ARG A 180 2.72 -7.17 7.85
CA ARG A 180 1.50 -6.80 8.58
C ARG A 180 0.52 -5.99 7.73
N TYR A 181 1.02 -5.01 6.97
CA TYR A 181 0.21 -4.26 6.00
C TYR A 181 -0.50 -5.22 5.03
N TRP A 182 0.22 -6.11 4.35
CA TRP A 182 -0.40 -7.04 3.41
C TRP A 182 -1.35 -8.04 4.08
N ALA A 183 -1.06 -8.46 5.31
CA ALA A 183 -1.97 -9.29 6.11
C ALA A 183 -3.29 -8.56 6.37
N ARG A 184 -3.24 -7.27 6.74
CA ARG A 184 -4.43 -6.41 6.92
C ARG A 184 -5.17 -6.21 5.59
N MET A 185 -4.44 -6.07 4.49
CA MET A 185 -5.03 -5.94 3.15
C MET A 185 -5.81 -7.19 2.69
N ALA A 186 -5.64 -8.36 3.32
CA ALA A 186 -6.46 -9.55 3.03
C ALA A 186 -7.96 -9.31 3.31
N TYR A 187 -8.27 -8.48 4.30
CA TYR A 187 -9.64 -8.07 4.65
C TYR A 187 -9.84 -6.54 4.64
N LEU A 188 -8.84 -5.84 4.09
CA LEU A 188 -8.73 -4.40 3.98
C LEU A 188 -9.00 -3.64 5.29
N ASP A 189 -8.65 -4.22 6.45
CA ASP A 189 -8.93 -3.69 7.77
C ASP A 189 -7.82 -2.75 8.30
N ILE A 190 -7.38 -1.82 7.44
CA ILE A 190 -6.35 -0.82 7.76
C ILE A 190 -6.93 0.43 8.46
N ASN A 191 -8.06 0.28 9.15
CA ASN A 191 -8.88 1.37 9.72
C ASN A 191 -9.35 2.41 8.68
N HIS A 192 -9.66 1.97 7.47
CA HIS A 192 -10.26 2.81 6.43
C HIS A 192 -11.65 2.30 6.07
N THR A 193 -12.69 2.83 6.72
CA THR A 193 -14.06 2.31 6.64
C THR A 193 -14.60 2.21 5.21
N GLN A 194 -14.51 3.28 4.42
CA GLN A 194 -15.02 3.24 3.04
C GLN A 194 -14.29 2.22 2.16
N ALA A 195 -12.96 2.16 2.23
CA ALA A 195 -12.17 1.22 1.47
C ALA A 195 -12.52 -0.23 1.85
N GLN A 196 -12.70 -0.52 3.14
CA GLN A 196 -13.12 -1.85 3.61
C GLN A 196 -14.52 -2.22 3.11
N GLN A 197 -15.48 -1.29 3.16
CA GLN A 197 -16.83 -1.50 2.63
C GLN A 197 -16.80 -1.75 1.12
N LEU A 198 -16.01 -0.98 0.38
CA LEU A 198 -15.84 -1.18 -1.05
C LEU A 198 -15.26 -2.57 -1.33
N TRP A 199 -14.22 -2.99 -0.58
CA TRP A 199 -13.65 -4.32 -0.69
C TRP A 199 -14.68 -5.42 -0.41
N LEU A 200 -15.45 -5.32 0.67
CA LEU A 200 -16.51 -6.29 0.98
C LEU A 200 -17.50 -6.44 -0.18
N SER A 201 -17.87 -5.32 -0.82
CA SER A 201 -18.82 -5.30 -1.93
C SER A 201 -18.24 -5.80 -3.26
N SER A 202 -16.91 -5.76 -3.43
CA SER A 202 -16.25 -6.02 -4.72
C SER A 202 -15.23 -7.17 -4.70
N ARG A 203 -15.00 -7.83 -3.56
CA ARG A 203 -13.95 -8.85 -3.39
C ARG A 203 -14.04 -10.01 -4.38
N ASN A 204 -15.24 -10.35 -4.83
CA ASN A 204 -15.46 -11.38 -5.86
C ASN A 204 -15.00 -10.96 -7.27
N ARG A 205 -14.70 -9.68 -7.50
CA ARG A 205 -14.21 -9.14 -8.78
C ARG A 205 -12.69 -8.90 -8.78
N ILE A 206 -12.00 -9.19 -7.68
CA ILE A 206 -10.56 -9.04 -7.53
C ILE A 206 -9.88 -10.35 -7.98
N ASN A 207 -8.77 -10.23 -8.71
CA ASN A 207 -8.01 -11.38 -9.16
C ASN A 207 -7.12 -11.93 -8.03
N TYR A 208 -7.53 -13.04 -7.43
CA TYR A 208 -6.76 -13.79 -6.43
C TYR A 208 -6.08 -15.05 -6.98
N ALA A 209 -6.06 -15.24 -8.31
CA ALA A 209 -5.56 -16.45 -8.95
C ALA A 209 -4.03 -16.52 -8.98
N ASN A 210 -3.40 -16.61 -7.81
CA ASN A 210 -1.95 -16.57 -7.62
C ASN A 210 -1.25 -17.92 -7.84
N LEU A 211 -1.98 -19.02 -7.73
CA LEU A 211 -1.42 -20.36 -7.60
C LEU A 211 -1.91 -21.31 -8.69
N ASP A 212 -1.06 -22.27 -9.05
CA ASP A 212 -1.40 -23.48 -9.78
C ASP A 212 -1.48 -24.66 -8.80
N SER A 213 -2.53 -25.47 -8.90
CA SER A 213 -2.69 -26.67 -8.06
C SER A 213 -1.76 -27.78 -8.55
N MET A 214 -1.10 -28.45 -7.61
CA MET A 214 -0.29 -29.65 -7.85
C MET A 214 -1.00 -30.94 -7.37
N GLY A 215 -2.27 -30.85 -6.94
CA GLY A 215 -3.00 -31.94 -6.30
C GLY A 215 -2.62 -32.15 -4.82
N GLY A 216 -3.45 -32.89 -4.08
CA GLY A 216 -3.16 -33.29 -2.69
C GLY A 216 -2.98 -32.13 -1.70
N GLY A 217 -3.59 -30.97 -1.94
CA GLY A 217 -3.39 -29.75 -1.14
C GLY A 217 -2.08 -29.01 -1.44
N GLY A 218 -1.29 -29.47 -2.41
CA GLY A 218 -0.09 -28.82 -2.90
C GLY A 218 -0.39 -27.73 -3.94
N TYR A 219 0.30 -26.60 -3.84
CA TYR A 219 0.19 -25.48 -4.77
C TYR A 219 1.57 -24.88 -5.07
N ARG A 220 1.71 -24.31 -6.26
CA ARG A 220 2.89 -23.53 -6.67
C ARG A 220 2.46 -22.14 -7.12
N VAL A 221 3.25 -21.12 -6.81
CA VAL A 221 3.00 -19.78 -7.32
C VAL A 221 3.15 -19.73 -8.85
N LYS A 222 2.23 -19.03 -9.52
CA LYS A 222 2.34 -18.76 -10.96
C LYS A 222 3.53 -17.84 -11.22
N ALA A 223 4.32 -18.13 -12.25
CA ALA A 223 5.49 -17.33 -12.60
C ALA A 223 5.18 -15.82 -12.74
N ALA A 224 4.06 -15.48 -13.40
CA ALA A 224 3.62 -14.10 -13.59
C ALA A 224 3.09 -13.42 -12.31
N ARG A 225 2.90 -14.17 -11.22
CA ARG A 225 2.31 -13.71 -9.94
C ARG A 225 3.27 -13.84 -8.76
N GLN A 226 4.52 -14.22 -9.02
CA GLN A 226 5.54 -14.28 -7.99
C GLN A 226 5.69 -12.90 -7.31
N PRO A 227 5.56 -12.83 -5.97
CA PRO A 227 5.74 -11.58 -5.25
C PRO A 227 7.13 -10.99 -5.48
N LYS A 228 7.20 -9.80 -6.06
CA LYS A 228 8.43 -9.01 -6.20
C LYS A 228 8.73 -8.29 -4.89
N TYR A 229 9.76 -7.45 -4.86
CA TYR A 229 10.24 -6.80 -3.64
C TYR A 229 9.13 -6.14 -2.82
N LEU A 230 8.93 -6.66 -1.60
CA LEU A 230 7.91 -6.20 -0.66
C LEU A 230 6.47 -6.30 -1.18
N GLY A 231 6.25 -7.01 -2.28
CA GLY A 231 4.95 -7.43 -2.77
C GLY A 231 4.46 -8.71 -2.09
N ALA A 232 3.20 -9.05 -2.33
CA ALA A 232 2.52 -10.16 -1.69
C ALA A 232 1.61 -10.96 -2.64
N ASN A 233 1.32 -12.19 -2.25
CA ASN A 233 0.14 -12.91 -2.70
C ASN A 233 -0.83 -13.04 -1.53
N ILE A 234 -2.07 -12.58 -1.73
CA ILE A 234 -3.19 -12.83 -0.83
C ILE A 234 -3.98 -14.00 -1.41
N ILE A 235 -4.16 -15.06 -0.61
CA ILE A 235 -4.73 -16.33 -1.04
C ILE A 235 -5.92 -16.64 -0.14
N PRO A 236 -7.16 -16.28 -0.54
CA PRO A 236 -8.36 -16.70 0.17
C PRO A 236 -8.44 -18.23 0.23
N LEU A 237 -8.77 -18.78 1.40
CA LEU A 237 -8.84 -20.22 1.61
C LEU A 237 -10.29 -20.69 1.74
N LYS A 238 -10.56 -21.87 1.20
CA LYS A 238 -11.84 -22.60 1.35
C LYS A 238 -11.61 -23.80 2.25
N GLY A 239 -12.17 -23.74 3.45
CA GLY A 239 -12.06 -24.79 4.48
C GLY A 239 -12.54 -24.27 5.83
N ALA A 240 -12.79 -25.20 6.75
CA ALA A 240 -13.17 -24.90 8.13
C ALA A 240 -12.52 -25.95 9.06
N GLY A 241 -12.54 -25.69 10.37
CA GLY A 241 -11.83 -26.51 11.34
C GLY A 241 -10.34 -26.21 11.34
N SER A 242 -9.50 -27.23 11.54
CA SER A 242 -8.05 -27.02 11.63
C SER A 242 -7.44 -26.84 10.24
N ILE A 243 -6.99 -25.62 9.95
CA ILE A 243 -6.28 -25.28 8.71
C ILE A 243 -4.80 -25.13 9.01
N LYS A 244 -3.96 -25.88 8.30
CA LYS A 244 -2.50 -25.77 8.33
C LYS A 244 -1.98 -25.38 6.96
N ALA A 245 -1.04 -24.43 6.94
CA ALA A 245 -0.28 -24.04 5.76
C ALA A 245 1.20 -24.20 6.03
N VAL A 246 1.92 -24.81 5.09
CA VAL A 246 3.38 -24.87 5.07
C VAL A 246 3.86 -24.25 3.78
N VAL A 247 4.67 -23.21 3.87
CA VAL A 247 5.24 -22.46 2.75
C VAL A 247 6.72 -22.77 2.65
N THR A 248 7.19 -23.12 1.46
CA THR A 248 8.61 -23.31 1.16
C THR A 248 8.98 -22.42 -0.01
N ALA A 249 10.03 -21.62 0.13
CA ALA A 249 10.42 -20.64 -0.88
C ALA A 249 11.92 -20.64 -1.15
N SER A 250 12.31 -20.07 -2.30
CA SER A 250 13.70 -19.94 -2.73
C SER A 250 14.45 -18.77 -2.07
N MET A 251 13.73 -17.85 -1.42
CA MET A 251 14.27 -16.65 -0.77
C MET A 251 13.58 -16.42 0.56
N GLN A 252 14.09 -15.49 1.35
CA GLN A 252 13.45 -15.07 2.60
C GLN A 252 12.06 -14.48 2.32
N PHE A 253 11.12 -14.85 3.17
CA PHE A 253 9.72 -14.45 3.06
C PHE A 253 9.09 -14.37 4.45
N THR A 254 7.92 -13.76 4.50
CA THR A 254 7.03 -13.79 5.66
C THR A 254 5.68 -14.33 5.19
N ALA A 255 5.13 -15.29 5.91
CA ALA A 255 3.80 -15.82 5.65
C ALA A 255 2.91 -15.59 6.88
N ILE A 256 1.68 -15.14 6.66
CA ILE A 256 0.71 -14.85 7.72
C ILE A 256 -0.63 -15.48 7.35
N LEU A 257 -1.20 -16.26 8.26
CA LEU A 257 -2.58 -16.73 8.17
C LEU A 257 -3.49 -15.70 8.86
N ALA A 258 -4.32 -15.04 8.06
CA ALA A 258 -5.32 -14.07 8.51
C ALA A 258 -6.68 -14.76 8.62
N VAL A 259 -7.24 -14.81 9.83
CA VAL A 259 -8.56 -15.40 10.11
C VAL A 259 -9.53 -14.30 10.56
N LYS A 260 -10.51 -14.00 9.70
CA LYS A 260 -11.54 -12.99 9.97
C LYS A 260 -12.76 -13.65 10.62
N GLY A 261 -13.05 -13.23 11.85
CA GLY A 261 -14.28 -13.55 12.55
C GLY A 261 -15.27 -12.39 12.54
N ARG A 262 -16.23 -12.42 13.49
CA ARG A 262 -17.22 -11.34 13.66
C ARG A 262 -16.63 -10.10 14.33
N SER A 263 -15.73 -10.30 15.29
CA SER A 263 -15.20 -9.24 16.16
C SER A 263 -13.89 -8.62 15.67
N GLY A 264 -13.33 -9.12 14.56
CA GLY A 264 -12.06 -8.67 14.02
C GLY A 264 -11.31 -9.76 13.26
N VAL A 265 -10.03 -9.52 13.00
CA VAL A 265 -9.14 -10.42 12.29
C VAL A 265 -7.98 -10.83 13.19
N ARG A 266 -7.69 -12.13 13.24
CA ARG A 266 -6.53 -12.72 13.91
C ARG A 266 -5.43 -12.94 12.88
N TYR A 267 -4.19 -12.57 13.21
CA TYR A 267 -3.03 -12.73 12.33
C TYR A 267 -2.00 -13.63 12.99
N LEU A 268 -1.78 -14.80 12.39
CA LEU A 268 -0.81 -15.77 12.86
C LEU A 268 0.35 -15.79 11.87
N GLU A 269 1.52 -15.37 12.33
CA GLU A 269 2.74 -15.44 11.52
C GLU A 269 3.28 -16.87 11.51
N ALA A 270 3.78 -17.30 10.35
CA ALA A 270 4.38 -18.61 10.19
C ALA A 270 5.76 -18.66 10.83
N VAL A 271 6.02 -19.72 11.59
CA VAL A 271 7.34 -20.05 12.14
C VAL A 271 7.95 -21.12 11.24
N ASP A 272 9.15 -20.85 10.71
CA ASP A 272 9.83 -21.72 9.74
C ASP A 272 8.94 -22.11 8.54
N GLY A 273 8.13 -21.15 8.08
CA GLY A 273 7.21 -21.33 6.97
C GLY A 273 5.91 -22.09 7.30
N ALA A 274 5.72 -22.56 8.54
CA ALA A 274 4.51 -23.27 8.95
C ALA A 274 3.61 -22.42 9.87
N VAL A 275 2.30 -22.47 9.61
CA VAL A 275 1.27 -21.83 10.44
C VAL A 275 0.01 -22.70 10.49
N GLN A 276 -0.70 -22.65 11.61
CA GLN A 276 -1.96 -23.37 11.80
C GLN A 276 -2.94 -22.52 12.60
N ALA A 277 -4.22 -22.59 12.25
CA ALA A 277 -5.29 -22.02 13.04
C ALA A 277 -6.56 -22.87 12.93
N THR A 278 -7.40 -22.80 13.95
CA THR A 278 -8.79 -23.25 13.86
C THR A 278 -9.63 -22.14 13.27
N VAL A 279 -10.40 -22.48 12.24
CA VAL A 279 -11.39 -21.62 11.58
C VAL A 279 -12.78 -22.11 11.94
N GLU A 280 -13.49 -21.31 12.71
CA GLU A 280 -14.83 -21.61 13.20
C GLU A 280 -15.91 -21.34 12.14
N SER A 281 -17.12 -21.84 12.40
CA SER A 281 -18.26 -21.59 11.53
C SER A 281 -18.53 -20.09 11.40
N GLY A 282 -18.50 -19.58 10.16
CA GLY A 282 -18.70 -18.16 9.86
C GLY A 282 -17.42 -17.32 9.92
N GLU A 283 -16.26 -17.92 10.20
CA GLU A 283 -14.96 -17.29 9.96
C GLU A 283 -14.51 -17.49 8.51
N GLU A 284 -13.66 -16.59 8.02
CA GLU A 284 -12.98 -16.67 6.72
C GLU A 284 -11.47 -16.71 6.96
N ALA A 285 -10.71 -17.46 6.15
CA ALA A 285 -9.26 -17.50 6.24
C ALA A 285 -8.59 -17.11 4.93
N SER A 286 -7.45 -16.42 5.04
CA SER A 286 -6.59 -16.08 3.91
C SER A 286 -5.14 -16.28 4.30
N LEU A 287 -4.36 -16.96 3.46
CA LEU A 287 -2.91 -17.01 3.59
C LEU A 287 -2.30 -15.84 2.81
N VAL A 288 -1.40 -15.10 3.45
CA VAL A 288 -0.65 -14.01 2.81
C VAL A 288 0.82 -14.37 2.79
N VAL A 289 1.44 -14.38 1.62
CA VAL A 289 2.87 -14.67 1.44
C VAL A 289 3.55 -13.43 0.86
N VAL A 290 4.55 -12.91 1.55
CA VAL A 290 5.21 -11.63 1.24
C VAL A 290 6.70 -11.85 1.00
N ASN A 291 7.25 -11.25 -0.05
CA ASN A 291 8.68 -11.25 -0.33
C ASN A 291 9.39 -10.20 0.53
N THR A 292 10.02 -10.68 1.60
CA THR A 292 10.64 -9.86 2.65
C THR A 292 12.13 -10.17 2.77
N PRO A 293 12.96 -9.72 1.81
CA PRO A 293 14.40 -9.95 1.88
C PRO A 293 15.00 -9.31 3.14
N ALA A 294 16.08 -9.90 3.68
CA ALA A 294 16.75 -9.44 4.90
C ALA A 294 17.14 -7.95 4.87
N GLN A 295 17.50 -7.45 3.69
CA GLN A 295 18.00 -6.10 3.50
C GLN A 295 17.02 -5.28 2.68
N LEU A 296 16.98 -3.98 2.97
CA LEU A 296 16.30 -3.02 2.11
C LEU A 296 17.18 -2.72 0.89
N TYR A 297 16.57 -2.75 -0.28
CA TYR A 297 17.21 -2.40 -1.53
C TYR A 297 16.97 -0.93 -1.86
N LEU A 298 18.04 -0.26 -2.29
CA LEU A 298 17.95 1.02 -2.99
C LEU A 298 17.54 0.75 -4.44
N TYR A 299 16.39 1.27 -4.85
CA TYR A 299 15.88 1.07 -6.21
C TYR A 299 15.23 2.33 -6.76
N ASP A 300 15.32 2.51 -8.07
CA ASP A 300 14.55 3.52 -8.79
C ASP A 300 13.23 2.90 -9.25
N ALA A 301 12.12 3.37 -8.68
CA ALA A 301 10.81 2.84 -9.02
C ALA A 301 10.32 3.26 -10.42
N PHE A 302 10.94 4.24 -11.08
CA PHE A 302 10.66 4.56 -12.48
C PHE A 302 11.38 3.63 -13.47
N ALA A 303 12.41 2.92 -13.00
CA ALA A 303 13.27 2.06 -13.81
C ALA A 303 13.66 0.79 -13.04
N LEU A 304 12.67 -0.04 -12.71
CA LEU A 304 12.87 -1.26 -11.95
C LEU A 304 13.85 -2.23 -12.65
N SER A 305 14.85 -2.69 -11.90
CA SER A 305 15.86 -3.65 -12.36
C SER A 305 16.48 -4.41 -11.18
N GLY A 306 17.29 -5.44 -11.47
CA GLY A 306 18.03 -6.19 -10.45
C GLY A 306 17.13 -6.91 -9.43
N ASP A 307 17.59 -7.00 -8.19
CA ASP A 307 16.96 -7.81 -7.14
C ASP A 307 15.51 -7.43 -6.84
N VAL A 308 15.13 -6.15 -7.01
CA VAL A 308 13.75 -5.74 -6.74
C VAL A 308 12.72 -6.34 -7.70
N THR A 309 13.17 -6.76 -8.89
CA THR A 309 12.32 -7.41 -9.89
C THR A 309 12.25 -8.93 -9.75
N ARG A 310 13.11 -9.52 -8.90
CA ARG A 310 13.15 -10.97 -8.69
C ARG A 310 11.89 -11.42 -7.93
N GLY A 311 11.11 -12.27 -8.58
CA GLY A 311 9.91 -12.87 -7.99
C GLY A 311 10.27 -13.95 -6.95
N LEU A 312 9.53 -13.96 -5.84
CA LEU A 312 9.57 -15.03 -4.86
C LEU A 312 8.91 -16.29 -5.44
N ASP A 313 9.73 -17.29 -5.75
CA ASP A 313 9.26 -18.62 -6.12
C ASP A 313 9.00 -19.45 -4.87
N TYR A 314 7.78 -19.94 -4.70
CA TYR A 314 7.38 -20.71 -3.53
C TYR A 314 6.33 -21.78 -3.84
N ARG A 315 6.22 -22.72 -2.91
CA ARG A 315 5.20 -23.77 -2.87
C ARG A 315 4.45 -23.71 -1.55
N ILE A 316 3.21 -24.17 -1.56
CA ILE A 316 2.37 -24.30 -0.36
C ILE A 316 1.90 -25.75 -0.27
N GLN A 317 1.93 -26.31 0.94
CA GLN A 317 1.14 -27.46 1.32
C GLN A 317 0.03 -27.01 2.27
N LEU A 318 -1.22 -27.20 1.85
CA LEU A 318 -2.40 -26.96 2.67
C LEU A 318 -2.95 -28.26 3.24
N THR A 319 -3.43 -28.21 4.47
CA THR A 319 -4.20 -29.27 5.13
C THR A 319 -5.45 -28.65 5.74
N GLY A 320 -6.62 -29.28 5.55
CA GLY A 320 -7.90 -28.76 6.04
C GLY A 320 -8.50 -27.62 5.19
N ALA A 321 -7.84 -27.22 4.10
CA ALA A 321 -8.32 -26.17 3.20
C ALA A 321 -7.79 -26.33 1.76
N THR A 322 -8.40 -25.58 0.86
CA THR A 322 -7.97 -25.37 -0.54
C THR A 322 -7.84 -23.88 -0.84
N ALA A 323 -7.06 -23.53 -1.87
CA ALA A 323 -6.88 -22.16 -2.34
C ALA A 323 -7.77 -21.85 -3.55
#